data_AF-A0A9X2U217-F1
#
_entry.id   AF-A0A9X2U217-F1
#
_cell.length_a   1.000
_cell.length_b   1.000
_cell.length_c   1.000
_cell.angle_alpha   90.00
_cell.angle_beta   90.00
_cell.angle_gamma   90.00
#
_symmetry.space_group_name_H-M   'P 1'
#
loop_
_entity.id
_entity.type
_entity.pdbx_description
1 polymer ?
#
loop_
_entity_poly.entity_id
_entity_poly.type
_entity_poly.pdbx_seq_one_letter_code
_entity_poly.pdbx_strand_id
1 'polypeptide(L)'
;MLTSAYEAAGEDVARTVDQVLRTRQLQVERRDQVRAALAQYQSSKADFADCLIGQLCLEAGSDETVTFDQDAARLRGWRELDG
;
A
#
# COMPACT_ATOMS: atom_id res chain seq x y z
N MET A 1 20.60 -1.23 -11.28
CA MET A 1 20.37 -2.67 -11.55
C MET A 1 19.33 -3.25 -10.60
N LEU A 2 19.49 -3.21 -9.27
CA LEU A 2 18.47 -3.73 -8.34
C LEU A 2 17.24 -2.81 -8.22
N THR A 3 17.45 -1.49 -8.09
CA THR A 3 16.35 -0.52 -7.96
C THR A 3 15.40 -0.56 -9.15
N SER A 4 15.94 -0.58 -10.37
CA SER A 4 15.16 -0.71 -11.61
C SER A 4 14.38 -2.03 -11.72
N ALA A 5 14.90 -3.12 -11.16
CA ALA A 5 14.19 -4.40 -11.13
C ALA A 5 13.05 -4.39 -10.09
N TYR A 6 13.28 -3.75 -8.94
CA TYR A 6 12.26 -3.52 -7.92
C TYR A 6 11.16 -2.56 -8.41
N GLU A 7 11.51 -1.49 -9.14
CA GLU A 7 10.57 -0.57 -9.77
C GLU A 7 9.69 -1.28 -10.79
N ALA A 8 10.29 -2.09 -11.67
CA ALA A 8 9.54 -2.90 -12.63
C ALA A 8 8.59 -3.90 -11.93
N ALA A 9 9.05 -4.54 -10.86
CA ALA A 9 8.21 -5.42 -10.04
C ALA A 9 7.06 -4.64 -9.38
N GLY A 10 7.31 -3.40 -8.96
CA GLY A 10 6.27 -2.57 -8.37
C GLY A 10 5.21 -2.10 -9.36
N GLU A 11 5.62 -1.75 -10.58
CA GLU A 11 4.67 -1.47 -11.67
C GLU A 11 3.81 -2.68 -12.02
N ASP A 12 4.39 -3.89 -12.01
CA ASP A 12 3.65 -5.15 -12.21
C ASP A 12 2.62 -5.38 -11.09
N VAL A 13 2.98 -5.11 -9.83
CA VAL A 13 2.04 -5.19 -8.70
C VAL A 13 0.89 -4.19 -8.88
N ALA A 14 1.20 -2.92 -9.15
CA ALA A 14 0.18 -1.88 -9.32
C ALA A 14 -0.79 -2.22 -10.46
N ARG A 15 -0.27 -2.70 -11.59
CA ARG A 15 -1.07 -3.13 -12.74
C ARG A 15 -1.96 -4.30 -12.40
N THR A 16 -1.44 -5.31 -11.71
CA THR A 16 -2.19 -6.51 -11.34
C THR A 16 -3.33 -6.17 -10.38
N VAL A 17 -3.07 -5.33 -9.38
CA VAL A 17 -4.09 -4.87 -8.43
C VAL A 17 -5.18 -4.04 -9.14
N ASP A 18 -4.80 -3.13 -10.05
CA ASP A 18 -5.78 -2.38 -10.86
C ASP A 18 -6.64 -3.31 -11.72
N GLN A 19 -6.07 -4.35 -12.33
CA GLN A 19 -6.81 -5.35 -13.09
C GLN A 19 -7.78 -6.16 -12.22
N VAL A 20 -7.34 -6.60 -11.03
CA VAL A 20 -8.21 -7.27 -10.06
C VAL A 20 -9.39 -6.36 -9.69
N LEU A 21 -9.14 -5.08 -9.39
CA LEU A 21 -10.19 -4.12 -9.12
C LEU A 21 -11.12 -3.93 -10.33
N ARG A 22 -10.63 -3.91 -11.57
CA ARG A 22 -11.48 -3.69 -12.76
C ARG A 22 -12.29 -4.93 -13.17
N THR A 23 -11.92 -6.11 -12.69
CA THR A 23 -12.57 -7.38 -13.04
C THR A 23 -13.93 -7.49 -12.35
N ARG A 24 -15.02 -7.38 -13.13
CA ARG A 24 -16.40 -7.36 -12.61
C ARG A 24 -16.83 -8.66 -11.92
N GLN A 25 -16.18 -9.77 -12.26
CA GLN A 25 -16.43 -11.09 -11.71
C GLN A 25 -15.83 -11.29 -10.31
N LEU A 26 -14.89 -10.43 -9.90
CA LEU A 26 -14.24 -10.52 -8.61
C LEU A 26 -14.92 -9.57 -7.61
N GLN A 27 -15.29 -10.11 -6.45
CA GLN A 27 -15.69 -9.31 -5.30
C GLN A 27 -14.46 -9.04 -4.43
N VAL A 28 -14.16 -7.77 -4.21
CA VAL A 28 -13.05 -7.32 -3.35
C VAL A 28 -13.68 -6.77 -2.08
N GLU A 29 -13.36 -7.39 -0.92
CA GLU A 29 -13.98 -7.09 0.37
C GLU A 29 -13.94 -5.60 0.72
N ARG A 30 -12.76 -4.98 0.60
CA ARG A 30 -12.49 -3.58 0.98
C ARG A 30 -12.03 -2.77 -0.21
N ARG A 31 -12.87 -2.75 -1.24
CA ARG A 31 -12.54 -2.21 -2.57
C ARG A 31 -12.01 -0.76 -2.53
N ASP A 32 -12.59 0.09 -1.68
CA ASP A 32 -12.21 1.49 -1.61
C ASP A 32 -10.86 1.68 -0.91
N GLN A 33 -10.58 0.89 0.13
CA GLN A 33 -9.29 0.85 0.82
C GLN A 33 -8.20 0.30 -0.11
N VAL A 34 -8.49 -0.77 -0.86
CA VAL A 34 -7.56 -1.30 -1.87
C VAL A 34 -7.27 -0.27 -2.96
N ARG A 35 -8.28 0.50 -3.40
CA ARG A 35 -8.08 1.60 -4.36
C ARG A 35 -7.24 2.73 -3.79
N ALA A 36 -7.51 3.16 -2.56
CA ALA A 36 -6.74 4.20 -1.90
C ALA A 36 -5.28 3.77 -1.66
N ALA A 37 -5.08 2.53 -1.25
CA ALA A 37 -3.76 1.92 -1.08
C ALA A 37 -2.98 1.87 -2.40
N LEU A 38 -3.64 1.51 -3.52
CA LEU A 38 -3.02 1.52 -4.84
C LEU A 38 -2.57 2.93 -5.25
N ALA A 39 -3.38 3.96 -4.99
CA ALA A 39 -3.01 5.34 -5.28
C ALA A 39 -1.82 5.82 -4.40
N GLN A 40 -1.82 5.47 -3.12
CA GLN A 40 -0.73 5.78 -2.20
C GLN A 40 0.57 5.08 -2.61
N TYR A 41 0.48 3.80 -2.94
CA TYR A 41 1.58 2.98 -3.42
C TYR A 41 2.27 3.60 -4.64
N GLN A 42 1.51 4.00 -5.65
CA GLN A 42 2.03 4.64 -6.87
C GLN A 42 2.73 5.99 -6.62
N SER A 43 2.47 6.63 -5.47
CA SER A 43 2.98 7.96 -5.13
C SER A 43 4.07 7.93 -4.05
N SER A 44 4.45 6.76 -3.57
CA SER A 44 5.37 6.59 -2.44
C SER A 44 6.43 5.52 -2.70
N LYS A 45 7.36 5.37 -1.75
CA LYS A 45 8.36 4.29 -1.76
C LYS A 45 7.96 3.09 -0.91
N ALA A 46 6.85 3.18 -0.19
CA ALA A 46 6.35 2.09 0.64
C ALA A 46 5.81 0.97 -0.24
N ASP A 47 5.80 -0.26 0.28
CA ASP A 47 5.20 -1.37 -0.45
C ASP A 47 3.67 -1.28 -0.49
N PHE A 48 3.06 -1.96 -1.46
CA PHE A 48 1.60 -2.01 -1.56
C PHE A 48 0.97 -2.59 -0.29
N ALA A 49 1.61 -3.58 0.33
CA ALA A 49 1.14 -4.17 1.57
C ALA A 49 1.08 -3.15 2.72
N ASP A 50 2.11 -2.32 2.87
CA ASP A 50 2.12 -1.24 3.86
C ASP A 50 1.00 -0.25 3.59
N CYS A 51 0.88 0.22 2.34
CA CYS A 51 -0.21 1.13 1.96
C CYS A 51 -1.59 0.53 2.30
N LEU A 52 -1.80 -0.76 2.02
CA LEU A 52 -3.06 -1.44 2.33
C LEU A 52 -3.30 -1.53 3.84
N ILE A 53 -2.31 -1.98 4.62
CA ILE A 53 -2.41 -2.04 6.08
C ILE A 53 -2.77 -0.67 6.65
N GLY A 54 -2.13 0.40 6.17
CA GLY A 54 -2.40 1.77 6.60
C GLY A 54 -3.84 2.20 6.33
N GLN A 55 -4.38 1.91 5.14
CA GLN A 55 -5.78 2.19 4.82
C GLN A 55 -6.75 1.40 5.72
N LEU A 56 -6.42 0.16 6.05
CA LEU A 56 -7.23 -0.67 6.95
C LEU A 56 -7.18 -0.17 8.40
N CYS A 57 -6.02 0.25 8.88
CA CYS A 57 -5.88 0.86 10.20
C CYS A 57 -6.64 2.19 10.29
N LEU A 58 -6.57 3.03 9.25
CA LEU A 58 -7.36 4.26 9.17
C LEU A 58 -8.87 3.98 9.17
N GLU A 59 -9.32 2.98 8.42
CA GLU A 59 -10.72 2.54 8.43
C GLU A 59 -11.16 2.03 9.81
N ALA A 60 -10.28 1.34 10.52
CA ALA A 60 -10.53 0.85 11.88
C ALA A 60 -10.51 1.96 12.95
N GLY A 61 -10.17 3.20 12.58
CA GLY A 61 -10.10 4.34 13.49
C GLY A 61 -8.80 4.42 14.29
N SER A 62 -7.74 3.75 13.85
CA SER A 62 -6.41 3.89 14.46
C SER A 62 -5.83 5.27 14.21
N ASP A 63 -5.29 5.90 15.25
CA ASP A 63 -4.63 7.20 15.14
C ASP A 63 -3.27 7.12 14.42
N GLU A 64 -2.52 6.03 14.65
CA GLU A 64 -1.23 5.75 14.02
C GLU A 64 -1.03 4.25 13.75
N THR A 65 -0.20 3.95 12.74
CA THR A 65 0.34 2.61 12.46
C THR A 65 1.84 2.61 12.72
N VAL A 66 2.34 1.63 13.47
CA VAL A 66 3.75 1.55 13.83
C VAL A 66 4.45 0.49 12.99
N THR A 67 5.65 0.79 12.48
CA THR A 67 6.40 -0.11 11.60
C THR A 67 7.91 -0.05 11.86
N PHE A 68 8.63 -1.11 11.48
CA PHE A 68 10.10 -1.11 11.41
C PHE A 68 10.64 -0.73 10.03
N ASP A 69 9.77 -0.63 9.01
CA ASP A 69 10.16 -0.24 7.66
C ASP A 69 10.21 1.29 7.53
N GLN A 70 11.36 1.82 7.10
CA GLN A 70 11.60 3.26 7.01
C GLN A 70 10.82 3.93 5.87
N ASP A 71 10.54 3.23 4.79
CA ASP A 71 9.77 3.79 3.67
C ASP A 71 8.28 3.86 4.02
N ALA A 72 7.76 2.87 4.74
CA ALA A 72 6.40 2.90 5.31
C ALA A 72 6.28 3.98 6.41
N ALA A 73 7.27 4.14 7.28
CA ALA A 73 7.26 5.14 8.35
C ALA A 73 7.17 6.60 7.84
N ARG A 74 7.52 6.85 6.57
CA ARG A 74 7.40 8.16 5.93
C ARG A 74 5.98 8.49 5.48
N LEU A 75 5.07 7.53 5.47
CA LEU A 75 3.68 7.74 5.11
C LEU A 75 2.94 8.51 6.22
N ARG A 76 1.94 9.30 5.83
CA ARG A 76 1.09 10.01 6.79
C ARG A 76 0.34 9.01 7.68
N GLY A 77 0.37 9.21 8.99
CA GLY A 77 -0.27 8.32 9.98
C GLY A 77 0.56 7.10 10.33
N TRP A 78 1.84 7.08 9.93
CA TRP A 78 2.79 6.05 10.31
C TRP A 78 3.87 6.61 11.23
N ARG A 79 4.42 5.72 12.05
CA ARG A 79 5.55 6.01 12.94
C ARG A 79 6.54 4.86 12.93
N GLU A 80 7.82 5.19 12.92
CA GLU A 80 8.90 4.22 13.11
C GLU A 80 8.88 3.69 14.56
N LEU A 81 9.01 2.37 14.72
CA LEU A 81 9.23 1.77 16.02
C LEU A 81 10.72 1.83 16.36
N ASP A 82 11.07 2.64 17.35
CA ASP A 82 12.42 2.64 17.90
C ASP A 82 12.72 1.25 18.48
N GLY A 83 13.80 0.63 17.97
CA GLY A 83 14.30 -0.68 18.40
C GLY A 83 15.33 -0.60 19.53
#